data_AF-A0A6M3KVZ2-F1
#
_entry.id   AF-A0A6M3KVZ2-F1
#
_cell.length_a   1.000
_cell.length_b   1.000
_cell.length_c   1.000
_cell.angle_alpha   90.00
_cell.angle_beta   90.00
_cell.angle_gamma   90.00
#
_symmetry.space_group_name_H-M   'P 1'
#
loop_
_entity.id
_entity.type
_entity.pdbx_description
1 polymer ?
#
loop_
_entity_poly.entity_id
_entity_poly.type
_entity_poly.pdbx_seq_one_letter_code
_entity_poly.pdbx_strand_id
1 'polypeptide(L)'
;MDMQEVDTEQSTALVRHEATAVARVEPMSVEDLITRVKLIEEVKQRVMREGEHYGKIPGTGDKDTLLQPGAQKLGLTFRLHPRFSVTVRELGNGHREYETLCELYNAAGGYEGSCIGSCSTMETRYRFRKAEQKCPECGRDGTVIKGKKEYGGGWLCFGKKGGCGAKFEDGDERIENQDMGRVEHDNPADYWNTAAKMSQKRAYVGGIIMVTGGSDQFTQDVED
;
A
#
# COMPACT_ATOMS: atom_id res chain seq x y z
N MET A 1 29.53 -38.44 42.73
CA MET A 1 30.92 -37.94 42.70
C MET A 1 31.50 -38.49 41.41
N ASP A 2 31.56 -37.76 40.32
CA ASP A 2 31.72 -36.32 40.17
C ASP A 2 30.93 -35.77 38.97
N MET A 3 30.27 -34.63 39.20
CA MET A 3 29.68 -33.75 38.20
C MET A 3 30.82 -33.13 37.38
N GLN A 4 30.82 -33.35 36.07
CA GLN A 4 31.64 -32.58 35.15
C GLN A 4 30.96 -31.22 34.94
N GLU A 5 31.51 -30.18 35.55
CA GLU A 5 31.18 -28.78 35.27
C GLU A 5 31.68 -28.44 33.86
N VAL A 6 30.75 -28.07 32.98
CA VAL A 6 31.03 -27.55 31.64
C VAL A 6 31.22 -26.04 31.78
N ASP A 7 32.47 -25.63 31.81
CA ASP A 7 32.87 -24.23 31.87
C ASP A 7 32.41 -23.51 30.59
N THR A 8 31.44 -22.61 30.73
CA THR A 8 30.85 -21.87 29.62
C THR A 8 31.42 -20.45 29.64
N GLU A 9 32.62 -20.28 29.07
CA GLU A 9 33.18 -18.94 28.83
C GLU A 9 32.35 -18.20 27.77
N GLN A 10 31.39 -17.39 28.24
CA GLN A 10 30.69 -16.43 27.41
C GLN A 10 31.63 -15.26 27.08
N SER A 11 32.18 -15.28 25.85
CA SER A 11 32.89 -14.17 25.24
C SER A 11 31.96 -12.95 25.10
N THR A 12 32.03 -12.03 26.05
CA THR A 12 31.39 -10.71 26.00
C THR A 12 32.22 -9.79 25.12
N ALA A 13 31.88 -9.71 23.84
CA ALA A 13 32.43 -8.71 22.94
C ALA A 13 31.92 -7.31 23.34
N LEU A 14 32.77 -6.53 24.00
CA LEU A 14 32.55 -5.10 24.25
C LEU A 14 32.54 -4.36 22.91
N VAL A 15 31.34 -4.10 22.38
CA VAL A 15 31.14 -3.17 21.26
C VAL A 15 31.53 -1.77 21.75
N ARG A 16 32.67 -1.27 21.27
CA ARG A 16 33.08 0.12 21.48
C ARG A 16 32.10 1.01 20.71
N HIS A 17 31.18 1.65 21.42
CA HIS A 17 30.43 2.79 20.88
C HIS A 17 31.42 3.96 20.72
N GLU A 18 31.90 4.17 19.49
CA GLU A 18 32.57 5.42 19.16
C GLU A 18 31.53 6.55 19.28
N ALA A 19 31.79 7.49 20.19
CA ALA A 19 30.97 8.67 20.37
C ALA A 19 31.15 9.58 19.15
N THR A 20 30.26 9.44 18.17
CA THR A 20 30.21 10.38 17.03
C THR A 20 29.87 11.76 17.58
N ALA A 21 30.74 12.74 17.35
CA ALA A 21 30.48 14.13 17.72
C ALA A 21 29.17 14.58 17.06
N VAL A 22 28.16 14.89 17.87
CA VAL A 22 26.90 15.46 17.38
C VAL A 22 27.19 16.88 16.94
N ALA A 23 27.33 17.09 15.62
CA ALA A 23 27.48 18.42 15.06
C ALA A 23 26.27 19.27 15.47
N ARG A 24 26.53 20.47 16.00
CA ARG A 24 25.46 21.44 16.25
C ARG A 24 24.89 21.87 14.91
N VAL A 25 23.64 21.47 14.64
CA VAL A 25 22.88 21.96 13.48
C VAL A 25 22.26 23.29 13.90
N GLU A 26 22.73 24.39 13.31
CA GLU A 26 22.07 25.68 13.50
C GLU A 26 20.71 25.68 12.79
N PRO A 27 19.69 26.37 13.34
CA PRO A 27 18.41 26.52 12.66
C PRO A 27 18.59 27.17 11.28
N MET A 28 17.76 26.76 10.30
CA MET A 28 17.73 27.43 9.00
C MET A 28 17.34 28.91 9.14
N SER A 29 17.90 29.76 8.28
CA SER A 29 17.44 31.14 8.17
C SER A 29 16.03 31.20 7.58
N VAL A 30 15.34 32.32 7.79
CA VAL A 30 14.02 32.56 7.18
C VAL A 30 14.14 32.62 5.66
N GLU A 31 15.24 33.18 5.15
CA GLU A 31 15.55 33.29 3.72
C GLU A 31 15.72 31.90 3.08
N ASP A 32 16.39 30.97 3.75
CA ASP A 32 16.52 29.57 3.29
C ASP A 32 15.16 28.86 3.28
N LEU A 33 14.34 29.09 4.32
CA LEU A 33 13.00 28.52 4.39
C LEU A 33 12.11 29.03 3.25
N ILE A 34 12.12 30.34 2.98
CA ILE A 34 11.40 30.95 1.85
C ILE A 34 11.86 30.34 0.53
N THR A 35 13.17 30.14 0.36
CA THR A 35 13.75 29.55 -0.85
C THR A 35 13.28 28.11 -1.04
N ARG A 36 13.23 27.34 0.05
CA ARG A 36 12.73 25.96 0.05
C ARG A 36 11.26 25.87 -0.33
N VAL A 37 10.40 26.70 0.26
CA VAL A 37 8.95 26.72 -0.04
C VAL A 37 8.70 27.09 -1.49
N LYS A 38 9.35 28.16 -1.99
CA LYS A 38 9.23 28.58 -3.40
C LYS A 38 9.67 27.48 -4.37
N LEU A 39 10.72 26.73 -4.04
CA LEU A 39 11.15 25.62 -4.89
C LEU A 39 10.07 24.54 -5.04
N ILE A 40 9.32 24.23 -3.97
CA ILE A 40 8.21 23.26 -4.04
C ILE A 40 7.10 23.79 -4.94
N GLU A 41 6.74 25.07 -4.78
CA GLU A 41 5.73 25.73 -5.61
C GLU A 41 6.12 25.73 -7.09
N GLU A 42 7.37 26.08 -7.40
CA GLU A 42 7.89 26.07 -8.77
C GLU A 42 7.91 24.67 -9.38
N VAL A 43 8.30 23.64 -8.61
CA VAL A 43 8.28 22.25 -9.09
C VAL A 43 6.83 21.82 -9.36
N LYS A 44 5.89 22.15 -8.47
CA LYS A 44 4.46 21.86 -8.66
C LYS A 44 3.95 22.51 -9.95
N GLN A 45 4.24 23.79 -10.17
CA GLN A 45 3.72 24.55 -11.31
C GLN A 45 4.38 24.20 -12.65
N ARG A 46 5.70 23.94 -12.65
CA ARG A 46 6.49 23.83 -13.89
C ARG A 46 6.79 22.40 -14.31
N VAL A 47 6.74 21.44 -13.38
CA VAL A 47 7.19 20.06 -13.62
C VAL A 47 6.07 19.04 -13.38
N MET A 48 5.24 19.25 -12.36
CA MET A 48 4.17 18.32 -12.03
C MET A 48 2.93 18.53 -12.91
N ARG A 49 2.13 17.47 -13.02
CA ARG A 49 0.87 17.45 -13.76
C ARG A 49 -0.24 16.89 -12.88
N GLU A 50 -1.38 17.56 -12.87
CA GLU A 50 -2.59 17.09 -12.20
C GLU A 50 -3.06 15.76 -12.80
N GLY A 51 -3.53 14.85 -11.95
CA GLY A 51 -3.93 13.49 -12.31
C GLY A 51 -2.78 12.48 -12.42
N GLU A 52 -1.52 12.93 -12.48
CA GLU A 52 -0.34 12.06 -12.57
C GLU A 52 0.57 12.20 -11.34
N HIS A 53 0.91 13.44 -10.98
CA HIS A 53 1.86 13.74 -9.91
C HIS A 53 1.15 14.18 -8.62
N TYR A 54 0.01 14.84 -8.75
CA TYR A 54 -0.89 15.21 -7.67
C TYR A 54 -2.34 15.16 -8.19
N GLY A 55 -3.33 15.12 -7.30
CA GLY A 55 -4.72 15.16 -7.70
C GLY A 55 -5.66 15.48 -6.56
N LYS A 56 -6.93 15.73 -6.87
CA LYS A 56 -7.97 15.93 -5.86
C LYS A 56 -8.63 14.60 -5.51
N ILE A 57 -8.55 14.22 -4.22
CA ILE A 57 -9.32 13.09 -3.69
C ILE A 57 -10.63 13.64 -3.10
N PRO A 58 -11.79 13.07 -3.47
CA PRO A 58 -13.08 13.46 -2.89
C PRO A 58 -13.06 13.34 -1.36
N GLY A 59 -13.50 14.38 -0.65
CA GLY A 59 -13.61 14.34 0.82
C GLY A 59 -12.40 14.85 1.61
N THR A 60 -11.26 15.11 0.96
CA THR A 60 -10.01 15.59 1.61
C THR A 60 -9.79 17.12 1.57
N GLY A 61 -10.85 17.89 1.32
CA GLY A 61 -10.79 19.36 1.23
C GLY A 61 -10.18 19.87 -0.08
N ASP A 62 -9.75 21.14 -0.08
CA ASP A 62 -9.29 21.82 -1.31
C ASP A 62 -7.81 21.56 -1.65
N LYS A 63 -7.05 20.93 -0.75
CA LYS A 63 -5.61 20.71 -0.91
C LYS A 63 -5.36 19.51 -1.81
N ASP A 64 -4.42 19.66 -2.74
CA ASP A 64 -4.03 18.57 -3.64
C ASP A 64 -3.39 17.43 -2.87
N THR A 65 -3.70 16.19 -3.23
CA THR A 65 -3.03 15.01 -2.70
C THR A 65 -1.77 14.73 -3.51
N LEU A 66 -0.64 14.52 -2.82
CA LEU A 66 0.61 14.14 -3.49
C LEU A 66 0.56 12.66 -3.89
N LEU A 67 0.70 12.38 -5.19
CA LEU A 67 0.79 11.01 -5.69
C LEU A 67 2.25 10.55 -5.74
N GLN A 68 2.47 9.25 -5.82
CA GLN A 68 3.81 8.66 -5.82
C GLN A 68 4.75 9.28 -6.89
N PRO A 69 4.33 9.52 -8.15
CA PRO A 69 5.19 10.18 -9.12
C PRO A 69 5.59 11.61 -8.69
N GLY A 70 4.68 12.36 -8.05
CA GLY A 70 4.99 13.69 -7.51
C GLY A 70 5.98 13.62 -6.35
N ALA A 71 5.80 12.66 -5.43
CA ALA A 71 6.74 12.42 -4.35
C ALA A 71 8.15 12.09 -4.88
N GLN A 72 8.26 11.32 -5.97
CA GLN A 72 9.54 11.05 -6.62
C GLN A 72 10.19 12.30 -7.22
N LYS A 73 9.40 13.22 -7.81
CA LYS A 73 9.93 14.50 -8.29
C LYS A 73 10.49 15.34 -7.16
N LEU A 74 9.79 15.45 -6.04
CA LEU A 74 10.29 16.18 -4.87
C LEU A 74 11.51 15.50 -4.27
N GLY A 75 11.50 14.17 -4.12
CA GLY A 75 12.67 13.42 -3.67
C GLY A 75 13.90 13.69 -4.54
N LEU A 76 13.73 13.71 -5.87
CA LEU A 76 14.80 14.05 -6.81
C LEU A 76 15.26 15.51 -6.65
N THR A 77 14.33 16.47 -6.57
CA THR A 77 14.63 17.90 -6.39
C THR A 77 15.49 18.14 -5.15
N PHE A 78 15.15 17.50 -4.03
CA PHE A 78 15.87 17.66 -2.76
C PHE A 78 17.03 16.66 -2.58
N ARG A 79 17.35 15.85 -3.62
CA ARG A 79 18.38 14.82 -3.60
C ARG A 79 18.28 13.89 -2.38
N LEU A 80 17.06 13.45 -2.11
CA LEU A 80 16.74 12.54 -1.03
C LEU A 80 16.89 11.09 -1.51
N HIS A 81 17.55 10.30 -0.70
CA HIS A 81 17.82 8.88 -0.91
C HIS A 81 17.01 8.07 0.11
N PRO A 82 15.88 7.47 -0.29
CA PRO A 82 15.08 6.66 0.61
C PRO A 82 15.74 5.30 0.88
N ARG A 83 15.69 4.85 2.13
CA ARG A 83 15.98 3.48 2.57
C ARG A 83 14.74 2.91 3.21
N PHE A 84 14.45 1.65 2.91
CA PHE A 84 13.22 1.00 3.35
C PHE A 84 13.55 -0.20 4.22
N SER A 85 12.90 -0.28 5.38
CA SER A 85 12.90 -1.44 6.26
C SER A 85 11.47 -1.95 6.36
N VAL A 86 11.25 -3.21 6.00
CA VAL A 86 9.91 -3.82 5.97
C VAL A 86 9.80 -4.87 7.06
N THR A 87 8.78 -4.71 7.91
CA THR A 87 8.36 -5.68 8.91
C THR A 87 7.10 -6.38 8.42
N VAL A 88 7.08 -7.71 8.50
CA VAL A 88 5.92 -8.53 8.10
C VAL A 88 5.34 -9.19 9.34
N ARG A 89 4.03 -9.06 9.52
CA ARG A 89 3.26 -9.75 10.56
C ARG A 89 2.28 -10.72 9.91
N GLU A 90 2.39 -12.00 10.23
CA GLU A 90 1.42 -13.02 9.84
C GLU A 90 0.15 -12.88 10.70
N LEU A 91 -1.02 -12.82 10.07
CA LEU A 91 -2.31 -12.59 10.72
C LEU A 91 -3.21 -13.83 10.75
N GLY A 92 -2.74 -14.95 10.19
CA GLY A 92 -3.52 -16.19 10.04
C GLY A 92 -4.26 -16.27 8.70
N ASN A 93 -4.68 -17.48 8.32
CA ASN A 93 -5.38 -17.77 7.05
C ASN A 93 -4.65 -17.25 5.79
N GLY A 94 -3.32 -17.17 5.81
CA GLY A 94 -2.52 -16.64 4.71
C GLY A 94 -2.48 -15.11 4.62
N HIS A 95 -3.13 -14.39 5.54
CA HIS A 95 -3.07 -12.93 5.59
C HIS A 95 -1.79 -12.43 6.26
N ARG A 96 -1.31 -11.30 5.73
CA ARG A 96 -0.16 -10.54 6.23
C ARG A 96 -0.47 -9.06 6.35
N GLU A 97 0.18 -8.44 7.32
CA GLU A 97 0.35 -7.00 7.46
C GLU A 97 1.82 -6.63 7.21
N TYR A 98 2.02 -5.59 6.41
CA TYR A 98 3.32 -5.02 6.09
C TYR A 98 3.40 -3.65 6.74
N GLU A 99 4.42 -3.44 7.55
CA GLU A 99 4.81 -2.14 8.05
C GLU A 99 6.14 -1.76 7.41
N THR A 100 6.22 -0.60 6.78
CA THR A 100 7.42 -0.13 6.09
C THR A 100 7.87 1.18 6.71
N LEU A 101 9.08 1.18 7.25
CA LEU A 101 9.80 2.39 7.63
C LEU A 101 10.57 2.90 6.40
N CYS A 102 10.28 4.12 5.97
CA CYS A 102 11.05 4.86 4.98
C CYS A 102 11.91 5.89 5.69
N GLU A 103 13.23 5.73 5.65
CA GLU A 103 14.20 6.72 6.12
C GLU A 103 14.76 7.49 4.93
N LEU A 104 14.85 8.81 5.02
CA LEU A 104 15.33 9.69 3.95
C LEU A 104 16.68 10.27 4.34
N TYR A 105 17.64 10.17 3.43
CA TYR A 105 18.99 10.68 3.59
C TYR A 105 19.32 11.70 2.51
N ASN A 106 20.11 12.71 2.82
CA ASN A 106 20.64 13.63 1.82
C ASN A 106 21.82 13.01 1.04
N ALA A 107 22.28 13.70 -0.01
CA ALA A 107 23.38 13.25 -0.85
C ALA A 107 24.73 13.06 -0.11
N ALA A 108 24.91 13.71 1.05
CA ALA A 108 26.09 13.53 1.90
C ALA A 108 25.94 12.35 2.88
N GLY A 109 24.80 11.64 2.87
CA GLY A 109 24.51 10.54 3.78
C GLY A 109 23.96 10.97 5.15
N GLY A 110 23.63 12.25 5.33
CA GLY A 110 22.97 12.75 6.54
C GLY A 110 21.50 12.34 6.57
N TYR A 111 21.02 11.92 7.74
CA TYR A 111 19.62 11.58 7.96
C TYR A 111 18.74 12.84 8.01
N GLU A 112 17.63 12.84 7.26
CA GLU A 112 16.72 13.98 7.12
C GLU A 112 15.34 13.73 7.75
N GLY A 113 14.95 12.47 7.92
CA GLY A 113 13.67 12.12 8.53
C GLY A 113 13.19 10.73 8.13
N SER A 114 12.06 10.32 8.70
CA SER A 114 11.46 9.02 8.43
C SER A 114 9.95 9.06 8.49
N CYS A 115 9.30 8.12 7.81
CA CYS A 115 7.87 7.89 7.90
C CYS A 115 7.56 6.40 7.89
N ILE A 116 6.45 6.02 8.53
CA ILE A 116 5.95 4.65 8.52
C ILE A 116 4.69 4.61 7.66
N GLY A 117 4.60 3.58 6.82
CA GLY A 117 3.38 3.22 6.11
C GLY A 117 3.05 1.77 6.40
N SER A 118 1.78 1.49 6.66
CA SER A 118 1.28 0.12 6.84
C SER A 118 0.29 -0.24 5.76
N CYS A 119 0.20 -1.53 5.43
CA CYS A 119 -0.85 -2.08 4.58
C CYS A 119 -1.08 -3.55 4.90
N SER A 120 -2.34 -3.97 4.93
CA SER A 120 -2.71 -5.34 5.28
C SER A 120 -3.56 -5.98 4.21
N THR A 121 -3.31 -7.25 3.93
CA THR A 121 -4.22 -8.08 3.11
C THR A 121 -5.60 -8.27 3.75
N MET A 122 -5.80 -7.86 5.00
CA MET A 122 -7.11 -7.78 5.63
C MET A 122 -7.88 -6.49 5.30
N GLU A 123 -7.28 -5.50 4.61
CA GLU A 123 -8.02 -4.33 4.12
C GLU A 123 -9.09 -4.78 3.12
N THR A 124 -10.27 -4.15 3.18
CA THR A 124 -11.47 -4.51 2.39
C THR A 124 -11.18 -4.79 0.91
N ARG A 125 -10.33 -3.96 0.29
CA ARG A 125 -9.97 -4.03 -1.13
C ARG A 125 -9.12 -5.24 -1.53
N TYR A 126 -8.40 -5.86 -0.59
CA TYR A 126 -7.58 -7.06 -0.81
C TYR A 126 -8.18 -8.30 -0.17
N ARG A 127 -9.02 -8.10 0.85
CA ARG A 127 -9.66 -9.19 1.58
C ARG A 127 -10.84 -9.76 0.84
N PHE A 128 -11.66 -8.92 0.20
CA PHE A 128 -12.94 -9.34 -0.33
C PHE A 128 -13.05 -9.21 -1.86
N ARG A 129 -13.55 -10.27 -2.50
CA ARG A 129 -14.12 -10.24 -3.84
C ARG A 129 -15.64 -10.11 -3.79
N LYS A 130 -16.22 -9.68 -4.90
CA LYS A 130 -17.66 -9.85 -5.12
C LYS A 130 -17.96 -11.34 -5.21
N ALA A 131 -18.94 -11.82 -4.47
CA ALA A 131 -19.48 -13.15 -4.66
C ALA A 131 -19.97 -13.30 -6.11
N GLU A 132 -19.80 -14.49 -6.68
CA GLU A 132 -20.34 -14.82 -7.99
C GLU A 132 -21.46 -15.84 -7.85
N GLN A 133 -22.41 -15.83 -8.79
CA GLN A 133 -23.56 -16.74 -8.78
C GLN A 133 -23.10 -18.20 -8.78
N LYS A 134 -23.61 -18.97 -7.83
CA LYS A 134 -23.42 -20.40 -7.66
C LYS A 134 -24.48 -21.15 -8.47
N CYS A 135 -24.07 -22.18 -9.21
CA CYS A 135 -25.03 -23.04 -9.89
C CYS A 135 -25.79 -23.91 -8.86
N PRO A 136 -27.14 -23.90 -8.80
CA PRO A 136 -27.93 -24.76 -7.91
C PRO A 136 -27.75 -26.25 -8.17
N GLU A 137 -27.45 -26.63 -9.42
CA GLU A 137 -27.32 -28.05 -9.82
C GLU A 137 -25.94 -28.64 -9.50
N CYS A 138 -24.86 -27.86 -9.64
CA CYS A 138 -23.50 -28.38 -9.47
C CYS A 138 -22.66 -27.66 -8.41
N GLY A 139 -23.21 -26.65 -7.75
CA GLY A 139 -22.57 -25.94 -6.64
C GLY A 139 -21.32 -25.13 -6.99
N ARG A 140 -20.98 -24.92 -8.27
CA ARG A 140 -19.82 -24.12 -8.67
C ARG A 140 -20.17 -22.65 -8.75
N ASP A 141 -19.38 -21.79 -8.11
CA ASP A 141 -19.46 -20.34 -8.20
C ASP A 141 -18.86 -19.84 -9.53
N GLY A 142 -19.29 -18.66 -9.99
CA GLY A 142 -18.70 -18.00 -11.17
C GLY A 142 -19.04 -18.60 -12.53
N THR A 143 -19.67 -19.78 -12.55
CA THR A 143 -20.00 -20.52 -13.77
C THR A 143 -21.30 -20.09 -14.43
N VAL A 144 -22.23 -19.49 -13.69
CA VAL A 144 -23.53 -19.07 -14.20
C VAL A 144 -23.40 -17.76 -14.97
N ILE A 145 -23.94 -17.71 -16.19
CA ILE A 145 -23.95 -16.53 -17.05
C ILE A 145 -25.39 -16.20 -17.47
N LYS A 146 -25.71 -14.91 -17.63
CA LYS A 146 -27.01 -14.49 -18.16
C LYS A 146 -27.02 -14.59 -19.68
N GLY A 147 -27.99 -15.31 -20.24
CA GLY A 147 -28.23 -15.38 -21.68
C GLY A 147 -28.75 -14.06 -22.22
N LYS A 148 -28.35 -13.67 -23.44
CA LYS A 148 -28.94 -12.51 -24.11
C LYS A 148 -30.41 -12.78 -24.43
N LYS A 149 -31.25 -11.75 -24.35
CA LYS A 149 -32.69 -11.85 -24.68
C LYS A 149 -32.95 -12.41 -26.09
N GLU A 150 -32.08 -12.09 -27.04
CA GLU A 150 -32.14 -12.57 -28.44
C GLU A 150 -32.01 -14.09 -28.61
N TYR A 151 -31.42 -14.80 -27.63
CA TYR A 151 -31.27 -16.25 -27.64
C TYR A 151 -32.22 -16.97 -26.67
N GLY A 152 -33.33 -16.32 -26.28
CA GLY A 152 -34.32 -16.87 -25.35
C GLY A 152 -34.12 -16.45 -23.89
N GLY A 153 -33.11 -15.63 -23.58
CA GLY A 153 -32.86 -15.14 -22.22
C GLY A 153 -32.39 -16.25 -21.25
N GLY A 154 -32.77 -16.11 -19.98
CA GLY A 154 -32.46 -17.07 -18.92
C GLY A 154 -31.00 -17.07 -18.46
N TRP A 155 -30.64 -18.10 -17.70
CA TRP A 155 -29.31 -18.32 -17.14
C TRP A 155 -28.74 -19.66 -17.58
N LEU A 156 -27.43 -19.72 -17.78
CA LEU A 156 -26.72 -20.93 -18.20
C LEU A 156 -25.49 -21.14 -17.31
N CYS A 157 -25.35 -22.36 -16.79
CA CYS A 157 -24.11 -22.82 -16.16
C CYS A 157 -23.08 -23.18 -17.25
N PHE A 158 -22.15 -22.25 -17.52
CA PHE A 158 -21.34 -22.27 -18.74
C PHE A 158 -20.16 -23.24 -18.67
N GLY A 159 -20.18 -24.27 -19.52
CA GLY A 159 -19.16 -25.33 -19.55
C GLY A 159 -17.72 -24.85 -19.70
N LYS A 160 -17.46 -23.76 -20.46
CA LYS A 160 -16.09 -23.21 -20.61
C LYS A 160 -15.54 -22.59 -19.32
N LYS A 161 -16.41 -22.16 -18.40
CA LYS A 161 -16.02 -21.77 -17.04
C LYS A 161 -16.00 -22.96 -16.06
N GLY A 162 -16.10 -24.19 -16.58
CA GLY A 162 -16.24 -25.39 -15.77
C GLY A 162 -17.66 -25.60 -15.26
N GLY A 163 -18.69 -25.04 -15.89
CA GLY A 163 -20.10 -25.31 -15.53
C GLY A 163 -20.62 -26.69 -15.97
N CYS A 164 -21.75 -27.12 -15.43
CA CYS A 164 -22.41 -28.39 -15.77
C CYS A 164 -23.35 -28.34 -16.98
N GLY A 165 -23.60 -27.16 -17.57
CA GLY A 165 -24.52 -26.99 -18.70
C GLY A 165 -25.99 -26.83 -18.33
N ALA A 166 -26.33 -26.80 -17.03
CA ALA A 166 -27.68 -26.54 -16.56
C ALA A 166 -28.21 -25.18 -17.06
N LYS A 167 -29.50 -25.14 -17.40
CA LYS A 167 -30.21 -23.93 -17.85
C LYS A 167 -31.28 -23.58 -16.83
N PHE A 168 -31.47 -22.28 -16.59
CA PHE A 168 -32.47 -21.74 -15.69
C PHE A 168 -33.25 -20.64 -16.41
N GLU A 169 -34.52 -20.48 -16.04
CA GLU A 169 -35.39 -19.45 -16.62
C GLU A 169 -35.01 -18.05 -16.11
N ASP A 170 -35.39 -17.00 -16.84
CA ASP A 170 -35.25 -15.62 -16.36
C ASP A 170 -36.22 -15.40 -15.18
N GLY A 171 -35.73 -14.84 -14.06
CA GLY A 171 -36.49 -14.80 -12.82
C GLY A 171 -36.40 -16.05 -11.93
N ASP A 172 -35.54 -17.04 -12.25
CA ASP A 172 -35.32 -18.18 -11.35
C ASP A 172 -34.72 -17.69 -10.02
N GLU A 173 -35.56 -17.69 -8.98
CA GLU A 173 -35.22 -17.25 -7.62
C GLU A 173 -33.99 -17.97 -7.06
N ARG A 174 -33.71 -19.21 -7.49
CA ARG A 174 -32.53 -19.96 -7.04
C ARG A 174 -31.23 -19.35 -7.55
N ILE A 175 -31.28 -18.54 -8.61
CA ILE A 175 -30.15 -17.77 -9.16
C ILE A 175 -30.21 -16.32 -8.70
N GLU A 176 -31.39 -15.69 -8.80
CA GLU A 176 -31.53 -14.24 -8.61
C GLU A 176 -31.56 -13.81 -7.14
N ASN A 177 -31.97 -14.69 -6.21
CA ASN A 177 -31.98 -14.40 -4.77
C ASN A 177 -30.68 -14.78 -4.05
N GLN A 178 -29.61 -15.13 -4.77
CA GLN A 178 -28.33 -15.45 -4.13
C GLN A 178 -27.72 -14.20 -3.50
N ASP A 179 -27.16 -14.36 -2.30
CA ASP A 179 -26.44 -13.28 -1.62
C ASP A 179 -25.12 -13.00 -2.35
N MET A 180 -25.12 -11.92 -3.12
CA MET A 180 -23.98 -11.44 -3.91
C MET A 180 -23.08 -10.51 -3.07
N GLY A 181 -22.97 -10.79 -1.77
CA GLY A 181 -22.17 -10.04 -0.81
C GLY A 181 -20.66 -10.10 -1.07
N ARG A 182 -19.89 -9.72 -0.04
CA ARG A 182 -18.43 -9.77 -0.06
C ARG A 182 -17.95 -11.11 0.48
N VAL A 183 -17.22 -11.85 -0.34
CA VAL A 183 -16.60 -13.13 0.04
C VAL A 183 -15.09 -12.94 0.11
N GLU A 184 -14.47 -13.54 1.12
CA GLU A 184 -13.02 -13.45 1.31
C GLU A 184 -12.28 -14.12 0.14
N HIS A 185 -11.14 -13.58 -0.24
CA HIS A 185 -10.32 -14.17 -1.29
C HIS A 185 -9.81 -15.56 -0.87
N ASP A 186 -9.95 -16.52 -1.77
CA ASP A 186 -9.53 -17.91 -1.53
C ASP A 186 -8.00 -18.04 -1.39
N ASN A 187 -7.25 -17.10 -1.97
CA ASN A 187 -5.79 -17.04 -1.90
C ASN A 187 -5.30 -15.62 -1.57
N PRO A 188 -5.17 -15.26 -0.28
CA PRO A 188 -4.65 -13.96 0.13
C PRO A 188 -3.20 -13.67 -0.35
N ALA A 189 -2.45 -14.71 -0.72
CA ALA A 189 -1.06 -14.57 -1.17
C ALA A 189 -0.93 -13.78 -2.48
N ASP A 190 -1.96 -13.77 -3.33
CA ASP A 190 -1.99 -12.99 -4.57
C ASP A 190 -1.88 -11.47 -4.28
N TYR A 191 -2.23 -11.06 -3.06
CA TYR A 191 -2.19 -9.67 -2.62
C TYR A 191 -0.98 -9.33 -1.75
N TRP A 192 -0.09 -10.29 -1.45
CA TRP A 192 1.09 -10.04 -0.60
C TRP A 192 1.99 -8.94 -1.16
N ASN A 193 2.39 -9.04 -2.42
CA ASN A 193 3.24 -8.03 -3.04
C ASN A 193 2.50 -6.69 -3.20
N THR A 194 1.20 -6.72 -3.49
CA THR A 194 0.37 -5.51 -3.56
C THR A 194 0.38 -4.79 -2.22
N ALA A 195 0.10 -5.48 -1.12
CA ALA A 195 0.13 -4.87 0.22
C ALA A 195 1.53 -4.36 0.58
N ALA A 196 2.59 -5.12 0.29
CA ALA A 196 3.98 -4.69 0.54
C ALA A 196 4.38 -3.43 -0.26
N LYS A 197 3.96 -3.32 -1.53
CA LYS A 197 4.22 -2.12 -2.34
C LYS A 197 3.40 -0.92 -1.88
N MET A 198 2.21 -1.18 -1.35
CA MET A 198 1.33 -0.15 -0.83
C MET A 198 1.82 0.42 0.50
N SER A 199 2.30 -0.43 1.42
CA SER A 199 2.95 0.04 2.66
C SER A 199 4.18 0.91 2.33
N GLN A 200 4.99 0.49 1.35
CA GLN A 200 6.15 1.24 0.88
C GLN A 200 5.76 2.58 0.23
N LYS A 201 4.71 2.61 -0.60
CA LYS A 201 4.18 3.84 -1.22
C LYS A 201 3.75 4.84 -0.15
N ARG A 202 2.94 4.40 0.82
CA ARG A 202 2.43 5.21 1.94
C ARG A 202 3.59 5.81 2.75
N ALA A 203 4.57 4.97 3.12
CA ALA A 203 5.76 5.40 3.85
C ALA A 203 6.58 6.45 3.06
N TYR A 204 6.80 6.21 1.77
CA TYR A 204 7.60 7.11 0.95
C TYR A 204 6.93 8.48 0.75
N VAL A 205 5.65 8.51 0.39
CA VAL A 205 4.90 9.76 0.16
C VAL A 205 4.82 10.59 1.44
N GLY A 206 4.50 9.96 2.58
CA GLY A 206 4.49 10.62 3.88
C GLY A 206 5.87 11.16 4.29
N GLY A 207 6.92 10.38 4.05
CA GLY A 207 8.30 10.79 4.31
C GLY A 207 8.72 12.01 3.48
N ILE A 208 8.39 12.02 2.19
CA ILE A 208 8.67 13.17 1.32
C ILE A 208 7.94 14.41 1.83
N ILE A 209 6.65 14.33 2.13
CA ILE A 209 5.89 15.50 2.65
C ILE A 209 6.52 16.04 3.94
N MET A 210 6.88 15.17 4.88
CA MET A 210 7.50 15.57 6.15
C MET A 210 8.87 16.22 5.96
N VAL A 211 9.76 15.59 5.18
CA VAL A 211 11.13 16.07 5.01
C VAL A 211 11.19 17.33 4.15
N THR A 212 10.37 17.42 3.10
CA THR A 212 10.40 18.61 2.23
C THR A 212 9.66 19.79 2.84
N GLY A 213 8.75 19.58 3.79
CA GLY A 213 7.77 20.59 4.19
C GLY A 213 6.67 20.75 3.14
N GLY A 214 6.37 19.67 2.40
CA GLY A 214 5.41 19.70 1.29
C GLY A 214 3.95 19.86 1.73
N SER A 215 3.67 19.84 3.04
CA SER A 215 2.32 19.86 3.60
C SER A 215 1.53 21.13 3.29
N ASP A 216 2.19 22.24 2.96
CA ASP A 216 1.52 23.48 2.57
C ASP A 216 0.84 23.32 1.21
N GLN A 217 1.50 22.61 0.29
CA GLN A 217 1.05 22.42 -1.08
C GLN A 217 0.26 21.13 -1.29
N PHE A 218 0.51 20.13 -0.44
CA PHE A 218 -0.05 18.79 -0.59
C PHE A 218 -0.55 18.18 0.71
N THR A 219 -1.60 17.36 0.61
CA THR A 219 -1.96 16.39 1.64
C THR A 219 -1.40 15.01 1.30
N GLN A 220 -1.40 14.13 2.30
CA GLN A 220 -1.03 12.74 2.12
C GLN A 220 -2.16 11.96 1.45
N ASP A 221 -1.76 10.99 0.63
CA ASP A 221 -2.65 10.01 0.03
C ASP A 221 -3.15 9.04 1.11
N VAL A 222 -4.31 9.36 1.69
CA VAL A 222 -4.98 8.55 2.73
C VAL A 222 -5.98 7.55 2.15
N GLU A 223 -6.37 7.72 0.89
CA GLU A 223 -7.36 6.87 0.22
C GLU A 223 -6.76 6.24 -1.04
N ASP A 224 -6.59 4.93 -0.98
CA ASP A 224 -6.09 4.10 -2.06
C ASP A 224 -6.98 2.85 -2.12
#